data_AF-A0A5D2DYV0-F1
#
_entry.id   AF-A0A5D2DYV0-F1
#
_cell.length_a   1.000
_cell.length_b   1.000
_cell.length_c   1.000
_cell.angle_alpha   90.00
_cell.angle_beta   90.00
_cell.angle_gamma   90.00
#
_symmetry.space_group_name_H-M   'P 1'
#
loop_
_entity.id
_entity.type
_entity.pdbx_description
1 polymer ?
#
loop_
_entity_poly.entity_id
_entity_poly.type
_entity_poly.pdbx_seq_one_letter_code
_entity_poly.pdbx_strand_id
1 'polypeptide(L)'
;MTKLNMLRLIDNLSRRRLKNTKIWEKFGNSYRLMLFTNGEGCWNGPDRSLKVKLRCGLKTELTGVDEPSRCEYAALMYTPLLCLEEKLEEIKQKLESMNQEKPRSHDEL
;
A
#
# COMPACT_ATOMS: atom_id res chain seq x y z
N MET A 1 9.00 10.43 -5.56
CA MET A 1 8.68 9.45 -6.62
C MET A 1 7.17 9.32 -6.71
N THR A 2 6.59 9.44 -7.90
CA THR A 2 5.14 9.56 -8.11
C THR A 2 4.44 8.19 -8.23
N LYS A 3 3.11 8.16 -8.05
CA LYS A 3 2.21 6.99 -8.28
C LYS A 3 2.55 6.21 -9.57
N LEU A 4 3.05 6.93 -10.59
CA LEU A 4 3.45 6.39 -11.89
C LEU A 4 4.63 5.38 -11.80
N ASN A 5 5.57 5.55 -10.87
CA ASN A 5 6.70 4.63 -10.71
C ASN A 5 6.28 3.29 -10.08
N MET A 6 5.34 3.30 -9.12
CA MET A 6 4.79 2.07 -8.55
C MET A 6 3.97 1.27 -9.57
N LEU A 7 3.12 1.94 -10.35
CA LEU A 7 2.34 1.29 -11.40
C LEU A 7 3.24 0.66 -12.47
N ARG A 8 4.32 1.32 -12.88
CA ARG A 8 5.31 0.75 -13.81
C ARG A 8 6.01 -0.50 -13.27
N LEU A 9 6.32 -0.54 -11.98
CA LEU A 9 6.91 -1.73 -11.34
C LEU A 9 5.94 -2.93 -11.40
N ILE A 10 4.66 -2.69 -11.12
CA ILE A 10 3.61 -3.72 -11.18
C ILE A 10 3.36 -4.15 -12.63
N ASP A 11 3.33 -3.21 -13.56
CA ASP A 11 3.16 -3.46 -15.00
C ASP A 11 4.30 -4.27 -15.60
N ASN A 12 5.55 -4.03 -15.17
CA ASN A 12 6.70 -4.80 -15.62
C ASN A 12 6.66 -6.26 -15.12
N LEU A 13 6.08 -6.51 -13.95
CA LEU A 13 5.92 -7.86 -13.39
C LEU A 13 4.78 -8.64 -14.05
N SER A 14 3.75 -7.94 -14.54
CA SER A 14 2.66 -8.53 -15.32
C SER A 14 3.14 -9.24 -16.59
N ARG A 15 4.27 -8.81 -17.18
CA ARG A 15 4.79 -9.45 -18.40
C ARG A 15 5.35 -10.87 -18.20
N ARG A 16 5.61 -11.32 -16.97
CA ARG A 16 6.25 -12.64 -16.72
C ARG A 16 5.43 -13.63 -15.87
N ARG A 17 4.43 -13.19 -15.11
CA ARG A 17 3.63 -14.09 -14.25
C ARG A 17 2.13 -13.78 -14.17
N LEU A 18 1.74 -12.51 -14.26
CA LEU A 18 0.36 -12.08 -14.11
C LEU A 18 -0.24 -11.78 -15.48
N LYS A 19 -0.83 -12.78 -16.15
CA LYS A 19 -1.56 -12.58 -17.41
C LYS A 19 -2.63 -11.49 -17.19
N ASN A 20 -2.42 -10.32 -17.81
CA ASN A 20 -3.32 -9.16 -17.95
C ASN A 20 -4.28 -8.86 -16.77
N THR A 21 -3.76 -8.72 -15.56
CA THR A 21 -4.51 -8.20 -14.41
C THR A 21 -4.56 -6.67 -14.44
N LYS A 22 -5.23 -6.06 -15.42
CA LYS A 22 -5.08 -4.61 -15.64
C LYS A 22 -6.38 -3.81 -15.62
N ILE A 23 -6.90 -3.56 -14.41
CA ILE A 23 -7.56 -2.31 -14.03
C ILE A 23 -7.14 -1.96 -12.58
N TRP A 24 -6.37 -0.88 -12.40
CA TRP A 24 -6.15 -0.32 -11.06
C TRP A 24 -7.49 0.24 -10.57
N GLU A 25 -7.93 -0.19 -9.38
CA GLU A 25 -9.22 0.24 -8.83
C GLU A 25 -9.02 1.40 -7.86
N LYS A 26 -8.30 1.16 -6.75
CA LYS A 26 -8.14 2.12 -5.66
C LYS A 26 -6.96 1.83 -4.75
N PHE A 27 -6.60 2.84 -3.97
CA PHE A 27 -5.83 2.65 -2.74
C PHE A 27 -6.78 2.34 -1.58
N GLY A 28 -6.31 1.55 -0.62
CA GLY A 28 -7.00 1.28 0.64
C GLY A 28 -6.04 1.39 1.82
N ASN A 29 -6.60 1.42 3.03
CA ASN A 29 -5.86 1.40 4.30
C ASN A 29 -4.74 2.47 4.36
N SER A 30 -5.11 3.75 4.23
CA SER A 30 -4.16 4.89 4.25
C SER A 30 -2.97 4.70 3.30
N TYR A 31 -3.24 4.34 2.03
CA TYR A 31 -2.24 4.06 1.00
C TYR A 31 -1.35 2.83 1.27
N ARG A 32 -1.67 1.97 2.24
CA ARG A 32 -0.95 0.71 2.50
C ARG A 32 -1.41 -0.45 1.62
N LEU A 33 -2.51 -0.30 0.89
CA LEU A 33 -3.04 -1.30 -0.03
C LEU A 33 -3.28 -0.69 -1.40
N MET A 34 -2.87 -1.42 -2.45
CA MET A 34 -3.30 -1.18 -3.83
C MET A 34 -4.12 -2.35 -4.32
N LEU A 35 -5.28 -2.05 -4.88
CA LEU A 35 -6.21 -3.04 -5.41
C LEU A 35 -6.27 -2.94 -6.93
N PHE A 36 -6.07 -4.09 -7.57
CA PHE A 36 -6.26 -4.29 -9.00
C PHE A 36 -7.32 -5.35 -9.16
N THR A 37 -8.41 -5.03 -9.84
CA THR A 37 -9.58 -5.90 -10.01
C THR A 37 -9.98 -5.91 -11.48
N ASN A 38 -10.99 -6.72 -11.84
CA ASN A 38 -11.53 -6.78 -13.20
C ASN A 38 -10.44 -7.04 -14.26
N GLY A 39 -9.49 -7.91 -13.95
CA GLY A 39 -8.49 -8.39 -14.90
C GLY A 39 -9.09 -9.36 -15.92
N GLU A 40 -8.24 -9.92 -16.78
CA GLU A 40 -8.67 -10.92 -17.76
C GLU A 40 -9.37 -12.11 -17.09
N GLY A 41 -10.46 -12.58 -17.71
CA GLY A 41 -11.26 -13.71 -17.24
C GLY A 41 -10.40 -14.95 -17.00
N CYS A 42 -10.65 -15.61 -15.88
CA CYS A 42 -9.95 -16.82 -15.46
C CYS A 42 -10.81 -18.06 -15.72
N TRP A 43 -10.22 -19.11 -16.30
CA TRP A 43 -10.93 -20.37 -16.48
C TRP A 43 -11.26 -21.01 -15.12
N ASN A 44 -12.54 -21.28 -14.85
CA ASN A 44 -13.03 -21.81 -13.57
C ASN A 44 -12.57 -21.00 -12.35
N GLY A 45 -12.56 -19.67 -12.47
CA GLY A 45 -12.20 -18.75 -11.39
C GLY A 45 -12.80 -17.37 -11.61
N PRO A 46 -12.68 -16.48 -10.62
CA PRO A 46 -13.10 -15.09 -10.76
C PRO A 46 -12.20 -14.34 -11.74
N ASP A 47 -12.62 -13.15 -12.15
CA ASP A 47 -11.74 -12.23 -12.88
C ASP A 47 -10.46 -12.00 -12.08
N ARG A 48 -9.33 -12.03 -12.80
CA ARG A 48 -8.04 -11.97 -12.12
C ARG A 48 -7.93 -10.68 -11.31
N SER A 49 -7.49 -10.82 -10.06
CA SER A 49 -7.31 -9.70 -9.14
C SER A 49 -5.94 -9.74 -8.48
N LEU A 50 -5.40 -8.59 -8.13
CA LEU A 50 -4.11 -8.46 -7.45
C LEU A 50 -4.24 -7.47 -6.29
N LYS A 51 -3.82 -7.91 -5.10
CA LYS A 51 -3.74 -7.07 -3.90
C LYS A 51 -2.27 -6.86 -3.57
N VAL A 52 -1.80 -5.61 -3.67
CA VAL A 52 -0.43 -5.25 -3.32
C VAL A 52 -0.42 -4.57 -1.96
N LYS A 53 0.22 -5.20 -0.98
CA LYS A 53 0.52 -4.62 0.33
C LYS A 53 1.79 -3.79 0.23
N LEU A 54 1.71 -2.54 0.67
CA LEU A 54 2.83 -1.63 0.71
C LEU A 54 3.42 -1.58 2.12
N ARG A 55 4.76 -1.58 2.21
CA ARG A 55 5.52 -1.44 3.47
C ARG A 55 6.64 -0.43 3.32
N CYS A 56 7.03 0.21 4.42
CA CYS A 56 8.23 1.02 4.47
C CYS A 56 9.46 0.17 4.12
N GLY A 57 10.29 0.66 3.21
CA GLY A 57 11.60 0.08 2.88
C GLY A 57 12.49 1.07 2.15
N LEU A 58 13.80 0.81 2.11
CA LEU A 58 14.78 1.75 1.57
C LEU A 58 14.70 1.88 0.04
N LYS A 59 14.26 0.84 -0.64
CA LYS A 59 14.12 0.78 -2.09
C LYS A 59 12.67 0.45 -2.46
N THR A 60 12.25 0.92 -3.65
CA THR A 60 10.95 0.51 -4.18
C THR A 60 11.12 -0.81 -4.91
N GLU A 61 10.68 -1.91 -4.32
CA GLU A 61 10.84 -3.25 -4.88
C GLU A 61 9.67 -4.16 -4.51
N LEU A 62 9.32 -5.06 -5.42
CA LEU A 62 8.35 -6.12 -5.16
C LEU A 62 9.10 -7.36 -4.71
N THR A 63 8.74 -7.89 -3.54
CA THR A 63 9.48 -9.00 -2.92
C THR A 63 8.90 -10.38 -3.22
N GLY A 64 7.67 -10.45 -3.72
CA GLY A 64 7.04 -11.71 -4.11
C GLY A 64 5.59 -11.53 -4.55
N VAL A 65 5.10 -12.51 -5.31
CA VAL A 65 3.69 -12.63 -5.70
C VAL A 65 3.25 -14.05 -5.42
N ASP A 66 2.21 -14.18 -4.59
CA ASP A 66 1.57 -15.43 -4.22
C ASP A 66 0.18 -15.50 -4.86
N GLU A 67 -0.29 -16.71 -5.12
CA GLU A 67 -1.66 -17.01 -5.57
C GLU A 67 -2.40 -17.75 -4.45
N PRO A 68 -2.88 -17.04 -3.41
CA PRO A 68 -3.59 -17.68 -2.29
C PRO A 68 -4.89 -18.38 -2.70
N SER A 69 -5.51 -17.93 -3.79
CA SER A 69 -6.67 -18.56 -4.41
C SER A 69 -6.54 -18.42 -5.92
N ARG A 70 -7.20 -19.31 -6.67
CA ARG A 70 -7.12 -19.32 -8.13
C ARG A 70 -7.43 -17.93 -8.70
N CYS A 71 -6.49 -17.38 -9.46
CA CYS A 71 -6.60 -16.07 -10.11
C CYS A 71 -6.74 -14.87 -9.16
N GLU A 72 -6.57 -15.08 -7.86
CA GLU A 72 -6.39 -14.02 -6.88
C GLU A 72 -4.93 -13.98 -6.45
N TYR A 73 -4.28 -12.86 -6.70
CA TYR A 73 -2.86 -12.68 -6.42
C TYR A 73 -2.67 -11.73 -5.24
N ALA A 74 -1.68 -12.01 -4.41
CA ALA A 74 -1.23 -11.15 -3.33
C ALA A 74 0.24 -10.85 -3.52
N ALA A 75 0.66 -9.60 -3.32
CA ALA A 75 2.05 -9.23 -3.43
C ALA A 75 2.48 -8.25 -2.34
N LEU A 76 3.76 -8.27 -2.02
CA LEU A 76 4.37 -7.37 -1.05
C LEU A 76 5.35 -6.43 -1.76
N MET A 77 5.14 -5.12 -1.59
CA MET A 77 5.99 -4.08 -2.14
C MET A 77 6.57 -3.22 -1.02
N TYR A 78 7.89 -3.08 -1.03
CA TYR A 78 8.58 -2.13 -0.17
C TYR A 78 8.70 -0.80 -0.91
N THR A 79 8.58 0.32 -0.18
CA THR A 79 8.77 1.66 -0.74
C THR A 79 9.16 2.67 0.34
N PRO A 80 10.08 3.61 0.06
CA PRO A 80 10.43 4.66 1.02
C PRO A 80 9.29 5.65 1.25
N LEU A 81 8.26 5.65 0.38
CA LEU A 81 7.11 6.55 0.48
C LEU A 81 6.32 6.33 1.77
N LEU A 82 6.21 5.09 2.25
CA LEU A 82 5.48 4.79 3.48
C LEU A 82 6.28 5.08 4.75
N CYS A 83 7.61 5.17 4.66
CA CYS A 83 8.45 5.48 5.83
C CYS A 83 8.21 6.90 6.36
N LEU A 84 7.83 7.84 5.48
CA LEU A 84 7.51 9.21 5.89
C LEU A 84 6.14 9.27 6.57
N GLU A 85 5.15 8.53 6.04
CA GLU A 85 3.80 8.49 6.61
C GLU A 85 3.80 7.82 7.99
N GLU A 86 4.52 6.70 8.16
CA GLU A 86 4.65 6.03 9.47
C GLU A 86 5.26 6.99 10.50
N LYS A 87 6.33 7.72 10.14
CA LYS A 87 6.91 8.75 11.01
C LYS A 87 5.94 9.90 11.28
N LEU A 88 5.12 10.30 10.31
CA LEU A 88 4.13 11.36 10.49
C LEU A 88 3.03 10.94 11.46
N GLU A 89 2.53 9.71 11.36
CA GLU A 89 1.58 9.12 12.31
C GLU A 89 2.16 9.08 13.73
N GLU A 90 3.41 8.63 13.89
CA GLU A 90 4.11 8.61 15.18
C GLU A 90 4.25 10.02 15.78
N ILE A 91 4.66 11.00 14.97
CA ILE A 91 4.84 12.38 15.43
C ILE A 91 3.50 13.00 15.82
N LYS A 92 2.42 12.74 15.06
CA LYS A 92 1.06 13.21 15.40
C LYS A 92 0.59 12.66 16.74
N GLN A 93 0.77 11.36 16.97
CA GLN A 93 0.40 10.73 18.25
C GLN A 93 1.17 11.35 19.42
N LYS A 94 2.48 11.62 19.24
CA LYS A 94 3.29 12.29 20.26
C LYS A 94 2.87 13.73 20.52
N LEU A 95 2.48 14.47 19.47
CA LEU A 95 1.95 15.82 19.61
C LEU A 95 0.62 15.82 20.37
N GLU A 96 -0.26 14.86 20.09
CA GLU A 96 -1.54 14.70 20.80
C GLU A 96 -1.33 14.39 22.28
N SER A 97 -0.39 13.50 22.62
CA SER A 97 -0.08 13.20 24.03
C SER A 97 0.50 14.41 24.77
N MET A 98 1.40 15.17 24.14
CA MET A 98 1.98 16.38 24.75
C MET A 98 0.95 17.50 24.95
N ASN A 99 -0.05 17.61 24.06
CA ASN A 99 -1.12 18.59 24.20
C ASN A 99 -2.10 18.24 25.32
N GLN A 100 -2.30 16.94 25.61
CA GLN A 100 -3.13 16.47 26.72
C GLN A 100 -2.47 16.68 28.10
N GLU A 101 -1.14 16.67 28.15
CA GLU A 101 -0.36 16.91 29.38
C GLU A 101 -0.13 18.39 29.69
N LYS A 102 -0.62 19.32 28.86
CA LYS A 102 -0.44 20.75 29.11
C LYS A 102 -1.19 21.13 30.40
N PRO A 103 -0.51 21.53 31.49
CA PRO A 103 -1.19 21.96 32.69
C PRO A 103 -2.09 23.15 32.33
N ARG A 104 -3.37 23.10 32.75
CA ARG A 104 -4.25 24.28 32.75
C ARG A 104 -3.49 25.40 33.45
N SER A 105 -3.37 26.55 32.81
CA SER A 105 -2.80 27.74 33.44
C SER A 105 -3.43 27.88 34.82
N HIS A 106 -2.61 27.86 35.86
CA HIS A 106 -2.99 28.50 37.10
C HIS A 106 -3.14 29.97 36.74
N ASP A 107 -4.36 30.46 36.74
CA ASP A 107 -4.63 31.89 36.77
C ASP A 107 -4.04 32.38 38.11
N GLU A 108 -2.83 32.94 38.07
CA GLU A 108 -2.32 33.72 39.19
C GLU A 108 -2.84 35.16 39.06
N LEU A 109 -3.39 35.63 40.19
CA LEU A 109 -4.15 36.85 40.42
C LEU A 109 -3.55 38.15 39.86
#